data_AF-A0A535YP13-F1
#
_entry.id   AF-A0A535YP13-F1
#
_cell.length_a   1.000
_cell.length_b   1.000
_cell.length_c   1.000
_cell.angle_alpha   90.00
_cell.angle_beta   90.00
_cell.angle_gamma   90.00
#
_symmetry.space_group_name_H-M   'P 1'
#
loop_
_entity.id
_entity.type
_entity.pdbx_description
1 polymer ?
#
loop_
_entity_poly.entity_id
_entity_poly.type
_entity_poly.pdbx_seq_one_letter_code
_entity_poly.pdbx_strand_id
1 'polypeptide(L)'
;MAQRSIREARGLFGPESVIWRVNREAVVALAGTCAILMQFAHPMVAAGVRDHSRFETDPVGRLRRTFDLTLTWVFGSRDQALEAARVVNRRHDTVNGPGYSAKDPAMLLWVQATLVYSAIRAYRAFVARLSDEDANRYYEDTKEIGVLLGLSRSMYPSDFEALNGYIEA
;
A
#
# COMPACT_ATOMS: atom_id res chain seq x y z
N MET A 1 17.89 26.99 -11.28
CA MET A 1 18.30 25.57 -11.18
C MET A 1 18.11 24.99 -9.77
N ALA A 2 18.47 25.69 -8.69
CA ALA A 2 18.33 25.17 -7.31
C ALA A 2 16.90 24.78 -6.89
N GLN A 3 15.88 25.51 -7.32
CA GLN A 3 14.48 25.26 -6.94
C GLN A 3 13.87 24.01 -7.61
N ARG A 4 14.41 23.61 -8.77
CA ARG A 4 14.04 22.37 -9.49
C ARG A 4 14.69 21.16 -8.83
N SER A 5 15.96 21.28 -8.45
CA SER A 5 16.70 20.29 -7.66
C SER A 5 16.09 20.03 -6.27
N ILE A 6 15.58 21.07 -5.58
CA ILE A 6 14.89 20.89 -4.28
C ILE A 6 13.52 20.21 -4.44
N ARG A 7 12.82 20.44 -5.56
CA ARG A 7 11.57 19.71 -5.89
C ARG A 7 11.83 18.26 -6.30
N GLU A 8 12.93 18.00 -7.01
CA GLU A 8 13.39 16.65 -7.39
C GLU A 8 13.95 15.88 -6.17
N ALA A 9 14.43 16.58 -5.13
CA ALA A 9 14.93 16.00 -3.87
C ALA A 9 13.84 15.66 -2.83
N ARG A 10 12.57 16.02 -3.06
CA ARG A 10 11.46 15.60 -2.19
C ARG A 10 11.00 14.22 -2.61
N GLY A 11 10.81 13.31 -1.64
CA GLY A 11 10.21 11.98 -1.87
C GLY A 11 8.83 12.08 -2.52
N LEU A 12 8.15 10.94 -2.73
CA LEU A 12 6.75 10.98 -3.21
C LEU A 12 5.86 11.81 -2.28
N PHE A 13 6.18 11.81 -0.99
CA PHE A 13 5.46 12.53 0.05
C PHE A 13 6.43 13.36 0.91
N GLY A 14 5.90 14.40 1.54
CA GLY A 14 6.67 15.32 2.40
C GLY A 14 6.28 15.22 3.88
N PRO A 15 7.12 15.68 4.83
CA PRO A 15 6.86 15.62 6.28
C PRO A 15 5.50 16.21 6.72
N GLU A 16 4.96 17.14 5.95
CA GLU A 16 3.68 17.79 6.20
C GLU A 16 2.46 16.99 5.69
N SER A 17 2.68 15.87 4.99
CA SER A 17 1.61 15.01 4.47
C SER A 17 1.04 14.09 5.55
N VAL A 18 -0.24 13.74 5.41
CA VAL A 18 -0.90 12.83 6.35
C VAL A 18 -0.31 11.43 6.23
N ILE A 19 0.01 10.96 5.01
CA ILE A 19 0.64 9.66 4.80
C ILE A 19 2.00 9.55 5.51
N TRP A 20 2.80 10.64 5.56
CA TRP A 20 4.02 10.65 6.37
C TRP A 20 3.62 10.52 7.85
N ARG A 21 2.84 11.47 8.38
CA ARG A 21 2.43 11.47 9.79
C ARG A 21 1.89 10.12 10.28
N VAL A 22 1.11 9.42 9.47
CA VAL A 22 0.54 8.12 9.84
C VAL A 22 1.57 6.98 9.75
N ASN A 23 2.30 6.84 8.64
CA ASN A 23 3.21 5.70 8.45
C ASN A 23 4.49 5.78 9.30
N ARG A 24 4.78 6.90 9.96
CA ARG A 24 5.94 7.02 10.86
C ARG A 24 5.79 6.19 12.14
N GLU A 25 4.55 5.84 12.47
CA GLU A 25 4.21 5.18 13.72
C GLU A 25 4.40 3.67 13.57
N ALA A 26 5.25 3.07 14.41
CA ALA A 26 5.59 1.65 14.29
C ALA A 26 4.37 0.72 14.36
N VAL A 27 3.32 1.12 15.10
CA VAL A 27 2.07 0.37 15.19
C VAL A 27 1.32 0.29 13.85
N VAL A 28 1.47 1.30 12.99
CA VAL A 28 0.88 1.28 11.63
C VAL A 28 1.64 0.30 10.75
N ALA A 29 2.97 0.22 10.87
CA ALA A 29 3.72 -0.83 10.19
C ALA A 29 3.25 -2.22 10.64
N LEU A 30 3.14 -2.46 11.96
CA LEU A 30 2.62 -3.74 12.49
C LEU A 30 1.19 -4.06 12.00
N ALA A 31 0.35 -3.05 11.77
CA ALA A 31 -0.98 -3.23 11.21
C ALA A 31 -0.98 -3.82 9.79
N GLY A 32 0.15 -3.72 9.07
CA GLY A 32 0.32 -4.42 7.80
C GLY A 32 0.20 -5.95 7.93
N THR A 33 0.46 -6.54 9.10
CA THR A 33 0.15 -7.96 9.35
C THR A 33 -1.35 -8.22 9.29
N CYS A 34 -2.19 -7.32 9.82
CA CYS A 34 -3.65 -7.43 9.70
C CYS A 34 -4.08 -7.33 8.24
N ALA A 35 -3.52 -6.39 7.46
CA ALA A 35 -3.80 -6.28 6.03
C ALA A 35 -3.48 -7.59 5.28
N ILE A 36 -2.35 -8.22 5.58
CA ILE A 36 -1.95 -9.49 4.96
C ILE A 36 -2.96 -10.60 5.25
N LEU A 37 -3.47 -10.68 6.48
CA LEU A 37 -4.51 -11.66 6.82
C LEU A 37 -5.80 -11.38 6.05
N MET A 38 -6.21 -10.12 5.94
CA MET A 38 -7.36 -9.73 5.12
C MET A 38 -7.16 -10.04 3.63
N GLN A 39 -5.94 -9.91 3.11
CA GLN A 39 -5.63 -10.22 1.71
C GLN A 39 -5.95 -11.67 1.34
N PHE A 40 -5.84 -12.60 2.30
CA PHE A 40 -6.18 -14.01 2.09
C PHE A 40 -7.69 -14.28 1.99
N ALA A 41 -8.54 -13.33 2.36
CA ALA A 41 -9.99 -13.47 2.14
C ALA A 41 -10.36 -13.39 0.65
N HIS A 42 -9.47 -12.88 -0.23
CA HIS A 42 -9.68 -12.92 -1.68
C HIS A 42 -9.05 -14.19 -2.27
N PRO A 43 -9.83 -15.14 -2.82
CA PRO A 43 -9.33 -16.46 -3.24
C PRO A 43 -8.17 -16.40 -4.23
N MET A 44 -8.23 -15.47 -5.20
CA MET A 44 -7.18 -15.35 -6.22
C MET A 44 -5.88 -14.72 -5.68
N VAL A 45 -5.98 -13.84 -4.67
CA VAL A 45 -4.80 -13.28 -4.00
C VAL A 45 -4.16 -14.37 -3.14
N ALA A 46 -4.96 -15.15 -2.42
CA ALA A 46 -4.47 -16.30 -1.67
C ALA A 46 -3.77 -17.33 -2.57
N ALA A 47 -4.35 -17.66 -3.73
CA ALA A 47 -3.72 -18.54 -4.72
C ALA A 47 -2.37 -17.98 -5.20
N GLY A 48 -2.32 -16.70 -5.57
CA GLY A 48 -1.07 -16.05 -5.98
C GLY A 48 0.01 -16.06 -4.90
N VAL A 49 -0.35 -15.88 -3.63
CA VAL A 49 0.61 -15.96 -2.53
C VAL A 49 1.09 -17.40 -2.32
N ARG A 50 0.19 -18.38 -2.31
CA ARG A 50 0.55 -19.80 -2.16
C ARG A 50 1.51 -20.25 -3.25
N ASP A 51 1.23 -19.87 -4.50
CA ASP A 51 1.94 -20.41 -5.66
C ASP A 51 3.27 -19.66 -5.93
N HIS A 52 3.39 -18.39 -5.49
CA HIS A 52 4.53 -17.52 -5.86
C HIS A 52 5.27 -16.85 -4.69
N SER A 53 4.89 -17.11 -3.45
CA SER A 53 5.51 -16.53 -2.27
C SER A 53 6.22 -17.58 -1.41
N ARG A 54 7.23 -17.15 -0.67
CA ARG A 54 7.84 -17.93 0.42
C ARG A 54 7.12 -17.68 1.74
N PHE A 55 5.81 -17.43 1.72
CA PHE A 55 5.08 -17.05 2.94
C PHE A 55 5.12 -18.15 4.00
N GLU A 56 4.95 -19.42 3.60
CA GLU A 56 4.96 -20.56 4.52
C GLU A 56 6.35 -20.85 5.11
N THR A 57 7.40 -20.60 4.33
CA THR A 57 8.79 -20.93 4.71
C THR A 57 9.58 -19.75 5.26
N ASP A 58 9.16 -18.51 4.97
CA ASP A 58 9.77 -17.25 5.39
C ASP A 58 8.68 -16.16 5.61
N PRO A 59 7.78 -16.33 6.60
CA PRO A 59 6.71 -15.36 6.86
C PRO A 59 7.26 -14.02 7.36
N VAL A 60 8.29 -14.05 8.21
CA VAL A 60 8.92 -12.84 8.78
C VAL A 60 9.67 -12.06 7.70
N GLY A 61 10.43 -12.72 6.83
CA GLY A 61 11.12 -12.04 5.73
C GLY A 61 10.14 -11.50 4.70
N ARG A 62 9.00 -12.18 4.44
CA ARG A 62 7.93 -11.62 3.58
C ARG A 62 7.38 -10.33 4.19
N LEU A 63 7.03 -10.36 5.48
CA LEU A 63 6.49 -9.20 6.17
C LEU A 63 7.47 -8.02 6.13
N ARG A 64 8.75 -8.28 6.43
CA ARG A 64 9.81 -7.28 6.36
C ARG A 64 9.91 -6.65 4.96
N ARG A 65 9.87 -7.44 3.89
CA ARG A 65 9.90 -6.92 2.51
C ARG A 65 8.72 -5.99 2.21
N THR A 66 7.52 -6.32 2.70
CA THR A 66 6.34 -5.44 2.56
C THR A 66 6.52 -4.13 3.32
N PHE A 67 7.08 -4.17 4.54
CA PHE A 67 7.37 -2.95 5.31
C PHE A 67 8.44 -2.11 4.64
N ASP A 68 9.56 -2.70 4.24
CA ASP A 68 10.64 -2.00 3.57
C ASP A 68 10.14 -1.28 2.31
N LEU A 69 9.27 -1.92 1.52
CA LEU A 69 8.62 -1.29 0.36
C LEU A 69 7.74 -0.10 0.74
N THR A 70 6.87 -0.26 1.75
CA THR A 70 5.98 0.80 2.22
C THR A 70 6.78 2.00 2.72
N LEU A 71 7.78 1.76 3.57
CA LEU A 71 8.67 2.79 4.10
C LEU A 71 9.47 3.46 2.98
N THR A 72 9.92 2.70 1.97
CA THR A 72 10.62 3.27 0.80
C THR A 72 9.71 4.19 -0.01
N TRP A 73 8.44 3.84 -0.22
CA TRP A 73 7.51 4.71 -0.93
C TRP A 73 7.17 5.97 -0.14
N VAL A 74 7.02 5.88 1.18
CA VAL A 74 6.61 7.03 2.00
C VAL A 74 7.79 7.94 2.36
N PHE A 75 8.95 7.39 2.70
CA PHE A 75 10.09 8.12 3.29
C PHE A 75 11.34 8.16 2.40
N GLY A 76 11.41 7.29 1.40
CA GLY A 76 12.53 7.28 0.46
C GLY A 76 12.54 8.49 -0.46
N SER A 77 13.66 8.67 -1.17
CA SER A 77 13.72 9.63 -2.26
C SER A 77 12.75 9.24 -3.37
N ARG A 78 12.39 10.19 -4.23
CA ARG A 78 11.51 9.92 -5.36
C ARG A 78 12.07 8.82 -6.26
N ASP A 79 13.39 8.80 -6.50
CA ASP A 79 14.03 7.78 -7.31
C ASP A 79 13.99 6.39 -6.67
N GLN A 80 14.19 6.31 -5.34
CA GLN A 80 14.04 5.05 -4.60
C GLN A 80 12.61 4.52 -4.68
N ALA A 81 11.62 5.38 -4.48
CA ALA A 81 10.21 5.03 -4.54
C ALA A 81 9.79 4.56 -5.94
N LEU A 82 10.24 5.25 -6.99
CA LEU A 82 9.99 4.85 -8.38
C LEU A 82 10.69 3.53 -8.72
N GLU A 83 11.93 3.31 -8.26
CA GLU A 83 12.61 2.04 -8.50
C GLU A 83 11.93 0.88 -7.73
N ALA A 84 11.50 1.11 -6.50
CA ALA A 84 10.72 0.14 -5.73
C ALA A 84 9.45 -0.27 -6.50
N ALA A 85 8.73 0.70 -7.09
CA ALA A 85 7.57 0.40 -7.94
C ALA A 85 7.96 -0.43 -9.18
N ARG A 86 9.08 -0.11 -9.85
CA ARG A 86 9.55 -0.91 -10.99
C ARG A 86 9.91 -2.34 -10.58
N VAL A 87 10.59 -2.54 -9.45
CA VAL A 87 10.92 -3.86 -8.90
C VAL A 87 9.65 -4.67 -8.64
N VAL A 88 8.66 -4.07 -7.97
CA VAL A 88 7.37 -4.73 -7.68
C VAL A 88 6.65 -5.09 -8.98
N ASN A 89 6.56 -4.16 -9.94
CA ASN A 89 5.92 -4.43 -11.23
C ASN A 89 6.59 -5.58 -11.99
N ARG A 90 7.93 -5.61 -12.04
CA ARG A 90 8.69 -6.73 -12.65
C ARG A 90 8.42 -8.05 -11.94
N ARG A 91 8.21 -8.03 -10.63
CA ARG A 91 7.81 -9.25 -9.89
C ARG A 91 6.39 -9.64 -10.25
N HIS A 92 5.46 -8.70 -10.27
CA HIS A 92 4.05 -8.94 -10.62
C HIS A 92 3.89 -9.49 -12.05
N ASP A 93 4.77 -9.14 -12.99
CA ASP A 93 4.82 -9.74 -14.34
C ASP A 93 4.95 -11.27 -14.31
N THR A 94 5.58 -11.82 -13.27
CA THR A 94 5.80 -13.27 -13.13
C THR A 94 4.76 -13.98 -12.28
N VAL A 95 3.93 -13.24 -11.54
CA VAL A 95 2.95 -13.80 -10.59
C VAL A 95 1.61 -13.93 -11.30
N ASN A 96 1.46 -15.02 -12.04
CA ASN A 96 0.24 -15.36 -12.76
C ASN A 96 -0.06 -16.85 -12.56
N GLY A 97 -1.33 -17.22 -12.72
CA GLY A 97 -1.78 -18.61 -12.67
C GLY A 97 -3.23 -18.75 -13.16
N PRO A 98 -3.82 -19.94 -13.06
CA PRO A 98 -5.19 -20.17 -13.48
C PRO A 98 -6.16 -19.23 -12.76
N GLY A 99 -6.77 -18.30 -13.50
CA GLY A 99 -7.75 -17.35 -12.96
C GLY A 99 -7.18 -16.18 -12.16
N TYR A 100 -5.85 -15.99 -12.10
CA TYR A 100 -5.27 -14.83 -11.41
C TYR A 100 -4.03 -14.25 -12.06
N SER A 101 -3.87 -12.94 -11.86
CA SER A 101 -2.66 -12.18 -12.19
C SER A 101 -2.42 -11.15 -11.09
N ALA A 102 -1.17 -10.98 -10.65
CA ALA A 102 -0.81 -9.90 -9.73
C ALA A 102 -0.91 -8.50 -10.35
N LYS A 103 -1.16 -8.42 -11.68
CA LYS A 103 -1.48 -7.17 -12.39
C LYS A 103 -2.98 -6.98 -12.62
N ASP A 104 -3.83 -7.90 -12.15
CA ASP A 104 -5.28 -7.72 -12.20
C ASP A 104 -5.68 -6.49 -11.35
N PRO A 105 -6.36 -5.48 -11.94
CA PRO A 105 -6.76 -4.28 -11.22
C PRO A 105 -7.65 -4.53 -10.00
N ALA A 106 -8.52 -5.53 -10.02
CA ALA A 106 -9.38 -5.87 -8.88
C ALA A 106 -8.56 -6.44 -7.73
N MET A 107 -7.56 -7.27 -8.03
CA MET A 107 -6.65 -7.82 -7.01
C MET A 107 -5.72 -6.76 -6.44
N LEU A 108 -5.20 -5.87 -7.29
CA LEU A 108 -4.42 -4.71 -6.85
C LEU A 108 -5.26 -3.80 -5.93
N LEU A 109 -6.51 -3.53 -6.28
CA LEU A 109 -7.42 -2.73 -5.47
C LEU A 109 -7.69 -3.39 -4.11
N TRP A 110 -7.95 -4.70 -4.08
CA TRP A 110 -8.14 -5.43 -2.82
C TRP A 110 -6.92 -5.31 -1.90
N VAL A 111 -5.71 -5.56 -2.43
CA VAL A 111 -4.46 -5.44 -1.66
C VAL A 111 -4.26 -4.02 -1.15
N GLN A 112 -4.44 -3.00 -2.00
CA GLN A 112 -4.30 -1.60 -1.61
C GLN A 112 -5.33 -1.21 -0.53
N ALA A 113 -6.59 -1.62 -0.70
CA ALA A 113 -7.68 -1.31 0.22
C ALA A 113 -7.43 -1.87 1.62
N THR A 114 -6.99 -3.13 1.72
CA THR A 114 -6.66 -3.75 3.02
C THR A 114 -5.51 -3.03 3.75
N LEU A 115 -4.51 -2.55 3.02
CA LEU A 115 -3.41 -1.77 3.59
C LEU A 115 -3.91 -0.45 4.17
N VAL A 116 -4.66 0.33 3.38
CA VAL A 116 -5.22 1.61 3.81
C VAL A 116 -6.16 1.44 5.01
N TYR A 117 -7.07 0.48 4.93
CA TYR A 117 -8.03 0.16 5.98
C TYR A 117 -7.33 -0.14 7.31
N SER A 118 -6.36 -1.06 7.27
CA SER A 118 -5.60 -1.46 8.47
C SER A 118 -4.80 -0.31 9.06
N ALA A 119 -4.16 0.52 8.23
CA ALA A 119 -3.33 1.64 8.67
C ALA A 119 -4.14 2.71 9.40
N ILE A 120 -5.27 3.15 8.82
CA ILE A 120 -6.13 4.17 9.44
C ILE A 120 -6.74 3.64 10.75
N ARG A 121 -7.21 2.38 10.77
CA ARG A 121 -7.76 1.78 11.98
C ARG A 121 -6.72 1.66 13.10
N ALA A 122 -5.51 1.22 12.78
CA ALA A 122 -4.44 1.11 13.76
C ALA A 122 -4.01 2.49 14.30
N TYR A 123 -3.87 3.48 13.42
CA TYR A 123 -3.54 4.84 13.85
C TYR A 123 -4.60 5.41 14.79
N ARG A 124 -5.89 5.28 14.43
CA ARG A 124 -7.02 5.73 15.26
C ARG A 124 -7.10 4.99 16.59
N ALA A 125 -6.76 3.71 16.62
CA ALA A 125 -6.85 2.88 17.82
C ALA A 125 -5.69 3.12 18.81
N PHE A 126 -4.47 3.39 18.31
CA PHE A 126 -3.26 3.30 19.14
C PHE A 126 -2.40 4.56 19.17
N VAL A 127 -2.60 5.52 18.26
CA VAL A 127 -1.76 6.72 18.17
C VAL A 127 -2.55 7.95 18.58
N ALA A 128 -3.55 8.32 17.78
CA ALA A 128 -4.29 9.56 17.97
C ALA A 128 -5.59 9.56 17.16
N ARG A 129 -6.49 10.49 17.49
CA ARG A 129 -7.64 10.80 16.63
C ARG A 129 -7.15 11.27 15.26
N LEU A 130 -7.68 10.66 14.20
CA LEU A 130 -7.50 11.08 12.81
C LEU A 130 -8.86 11.51 12.25
N SER A 131 -9.01 12.77 11.85
CA SER A 131 -10.26 13.27 11.26
C SER A 131 -10.60 12.53 9.96
N ASP A 132 -11.86 12.57 9.54
CA ASP A 132 -12.26 11.95 8.27
C ASP A 132 -11.65 12.68 7.06
N GLU A 133 -11.45 13.99 7.18
CA GLU A 133 -10.70 14.77 6.18
C GLU A 133 -9.25 14.27 6.06
N ASP A 134 -8.55 14.08 7.18
CA ASP A 134 -7.18 13.56 7.14
C ASP A 134 -7.14 12.09 6.69
N ALA A 135 -8.14 11.28 7.04
CA ALA A 135 -8.27 9.92 6.52
C ALA A 135 -8.46 9.91 4.98
N ASN A 136 -9.25 10.84 4.45
CA ASN A 136 -9.40 11.01 3.00
C ASN A 136 -8.12 11.52 2.33
N ARG A 137 -7.38 12.43 2.97
CA ARG A 137 -6.07 12.88 2.47
C ARG A 137 -5.05 11.74 2.44
N TYR A 138 -5.00 10.94 3.51
CA TYR A 138 -4.19 9.72 3.57
C TYR A 138 -4.56 8.76 2.44
N TYR A 139 -5.87 8.54 2.24
CA TYR A 139 -6.37 7.67 1.19
C TYR A 139 -5.96 8.17 -0.20
N GLU A 140 -6.14 9.46 -0.51
CA GLU A 140 -5.70 10.06 -1.77
C GLU A 140 -4.20 9.93 -2.00
N ASP A 141 -3.38 10.18 -0.97
CA ASP A 141 -1.93 9.99 -1.05
C ASP A 141 -1.59 8.53 -1.42
N THR A 142 -2.30 7.54 -0.85
CA THR A 142 -2.04 6.12 -1.17
C THR A 142 -2.40 5.74 -2.60
N LYS A 143 -3.32 6.47 -3.27
CA LYS A 143 -3.67 6.24 -4.68
C LYS A 143 -2.48 6.52 -5.60
N GLU A 144 -1.59 7.45 -5.25
CA GLU A 144 -0.36 7.70 -6.01
C GLU A 144 0.53 6.45 -6.09
N ILE A 145 0.64 5.71 -4.98
CA ILE A 145 1.39 4.44 -4.94
C ILE A 145 0.72 3.40 -5.84
N GLY A 146 -0.60 3.23 -5.74
CA GLY A 146 -1.29 2.24 -6.56
C GLY A 146 -1.24 2.55 -8.07
N VAL A 147 -1.24 3.84 -8.46
CA VAL A 147 -1.01 4.24 -9.85
C VAL A 147 0.36 3.80 -10.35
N LEU A 148 1.40 3.92 -9.52
CA LEU A 148 2.74 3.41 -9.86
C LEU A 148 2.76 1.88 -10.04
N LEU A 149 1.82 1.16 -9.44
CA LEU A 149 1.65 -0.29 -9.55
C LEU A 149 0.65 -0.71 -10.65
N GLY A 150 0.14 0.25 -11.44
CA GLY A 150 -0.74 -0.01 -12.59
C GLY A 150 -2.25 0.04 -12.27
N LEU A 151 -2.65 0.44 -11.07
CA LEU A 151 -4.06 0.61 -10.71
C LEU A 151 -4.60 1.98 -11.13
N SER A 152 -5.63 2.01 -11.98
CA SER A 152 -6.27 3.26 -12.40
C SER A 152 -6.97 3.97 -11.24
N ARG A 153 -6.86 5.30 -11.17
CA ARG A 153 -7.59 6.14 -10.19
C ARG A 153 -9.11 5.94 -10.25
N SER A 154 -9.66 5.64 -11.42
CA SER A 154 -11.11 5.41 -11.61
C SER A 154 -11.64 4.14 -10.96
N MET A 155 -10.76 3.20 -10.59
CA MET A 155 -11.14 1.94 -9.93
C MET A 155 -11.36 2.11 -8.43
N TYR A 156 -10.82 3.17 -7.85
CA TYR A 156 -10.90 3.40 -6.42
C TYR A 156 -12.30 3.86 -6.02
N PRO A 157 -12.80 3.41 -4.86
CA PRO A 157 -13.88 4.08 -4.15
C PRO A 157 -13.66 5.60 -4.04
N SER A 158 -14.75 6.36 -3.97
CA SER A 158 -14.72 7.83 -4.02
C SER A 158 -13.89 8.43 -2.89
N ASP A 159 -13.97 7.85 -1.70
CA ASP A 159 -13.39 8.32 -0.46
C ASP A 159 -13.15 7.13 0.49
N PHE A 160 -12.63 7.42 1.68
CA PHE A 160 -12.33 6.40 2.68
C PHE A 160 -13.58 5.73 3.25
N GLU A 161 -14.72 6.41 3.30
CA GLU A 161 -15.99 5.82 3.76
C GLU A 161 -16.47 4.77 2.75
N ALA A 162 -16.46 5.10 1.46
CA ALA A 162 -16.76 4.16 0.39
C ALA A 162 -15.74 2.99 0.35
N LEU A 163 -14.47 3.23 0.69
CA LEU A 163 -13.48 2.17 0.84
C LEU A 163 -13.82 1.21 1.98
N ASN A 164 -14.31 1.71 3.12
CA ASN A 164 -14.77 0.85 4.22
C ASN A 164 -15.96 0.01 3.78
N GLY A 165 -16.93 0.62 3.08
CA GLY A 165 -18.06 -0.12 2.51
C GLY A 165 -17.62 -1.22 1.53
N TYR A 166 -16.59 -0.97 0.72
CA TYR A 166 -16.00 -1.97 -0.17
C TYR A 166 -15.33 -3.14 0.58
N ILE A 167 -14.67 -2.87 1.71
CA ILE A 167 -14.01 -3.90 2.52
C ILE A 167 -15.00 -4.76 3.30
N GLU A 168 -16.14 -4.19 3.70
CA GLU A 168 -17.13 -4.82 4.58
C GLU A 168 -18.29 -5.51 3.82
N ALA A 169 -18.32 -5.39 2.49
CA ALA A 169 -19.28 -6.06 1.61
C ALA A 169 -18.94 -7.55 1.39
#